data_AF-A0A154IJJ9-F1
#
_entry.id   AF-A0A154IJJ9-F1
#
_cell.length_a   1.000
_cell.length_b   1.000
_cell.length_c   1.000
_cell.angle_alpha   90.00
_cell.angle_beta   90.00
_cell.angle_gamma   90.00
#
_symmetry.space_group_name_H-M   'P 1'
#
loop_
_entity.id
_entity.type
_entity.pdbx_description
1 polymer ?
#
loop_
_entity_poly.entity_id
_entity_poly.type
_entity_poly.pdbx_seq_one_letter_code
_entity_poly.pdbx_strand_id
1 'polypeptide(L)'
;MRWARLVFERAERIVTLQPGNAAPLSRGAVALAFLGDAKRATSWIVRALTIDPDDLTTQYNAAAVYSIVGELDTAMHILEAYMHRVADDMIDVIRHEGCLERIRDRPRYEELFPLGLYVCEQ
;
A
#
# COMPACT_ATOMS: atom_id res chain seq x y z
N MET A 1 -16.13 6.01 -4.45
CA MET A 1 -16.40 5.73 -3.01
C MET A 1 -17.23 4.48 -2.71
N ARG A 2 -18.17 4.02 -3.59
CA ARG A 2 -18.97 2.80 -3.31
C ARG A 2 -18.12 1.54 -3.10
N TRP A 3 -17.03 1.39 -3.85
CA TRP A 3 -16.12 0.26 -3.74
C TRP A 3 -15.46 0.18 -2.34
N ALA A 4 -14.99 1.31 -1.81
CA ALA A 4 -14.27 1.36 -0.54
C ALA A 4 -15.18 0.95 0.62
N ARG A 5 -16.43 1.42 0.63
CA ARG A 5 -17.43 0.97 1.62
C ARG A 5 -17.64 -0.55 1.58
N LEU A 6 -17.82 -1.13 0.39
CA LEU A 6 -18.02 -2.58 0.24
C LEU A 6 -16.79 -3.37 0.70
N VAL A 7 -15.58 -2.93 0.35
CA VAL A 7 -14.33 -3.57 0.80
C VAL A 7 -14.23 -3.53 2.31
N PHE A 8 -14.49 -2.36 2.90
CA PHE A 8 -14.44 -2.18 4.34
C PHE A 8 -15.45 -3.07 5.08
N GLU A 9 -16.71 -3.12 4.64
CA GLU A 9 -17.74 -3.97 5.25
C GLU A 9 -17.40 -5.48 5.21
N ARG A 10 -16.72 -5.92 4.15
CA ARG A 10 -16.25 -7.31 4.03
C ARG A 10 -15.05 -7.57 4.92
N ALA A 11 -14.08 -6.65 4.90
CA ALA A 11 -12.91 -6.71 5.73
C ALA A 11 -13.28 -6.76 7.22
N GLU A 12 -14.17 -5.87 7.66
CA GLU A 12 -14.63 -5.80 9.06
C GLU A 12 -15.23 -7.13 9.53
N ARG A 13 -16.12 -7.73 8.73
CA ARG A 13 -16.67 -9.06 9.04
C ARG A 13 -15.61 -10.13 9.20
N ILE A 14 -14.61 -10.16 8.31
CA ILE A 14 -13.54 -11.17 8.37
C ILE A 14 -12.63 -10.90 9.59
N VAL A 15 -12.28 -9.64 9.87
CA VAL A 15 -11.45 -9.29 11.03
C VAL A 15 -12.12 -9.68 12.35
N THR A 16 -13.45 -9.55 12.46
CA THR A 16 -14.19 -10.03 13.63
C THR A 16 -14.09 -11.55 13.81
N LEU A 17 -14.14 -12.31 12.71
CA LEU A 17 -14.09 -13.78 12.74
C LEU A 17 -12.65 -14.33 12.85
N GLN A 18 -11.67 -13.58 12.33
CA GLN A 18 -10.27 -13.98 12.19
C GLN A 18 -9.34 -12.81 12.56
N PRO A 19 -9.23 -12.46 13.86
CA PRO A 19 -8.49 -11.27 14.28
C PRO A 19 -6.97 -11.35 14.03
N GLY A 20 -6.43 -12.56 13.82
CA GLY A 20 -5.02 -12.80 13.48
C GLY A 20 -4.74 -12.91 11.98
N ASN A 21 -5.68 -12.53 11.11
CA ASN A 21 -5.47 -12.53 9.66
C ASN A 21 -5.11 -11.11 9.18
N ALA A 22 -3.88 -10.93 8.69
CA ALA A 22 -3.36 -9.63 8.24
C ALA A 22 -4.03 -9.12 6.96
N ALA A 23 -4.37 -10.01 6.03
CA ALA A 23 -4.88 -9.65 4.71
C ALA A 23 -6.19 -8.81 4.71
N PRO A 24 -7.25 -9.15 5.48
CA PRO A 24 -8.44 -8.31 5.57
C PRO A 24 -8.17 -7.00 6.31
N LEU A 25 -7.25 -6.98 7.29
CA LEU A 25 -6.85 -5.74 7.96
C LEU A 25 -6.19 -4.75 6.97
N SER A 26 -5.23 -5.20 6.17
CA SER A 26 -4.52 -4.33 5.23
C SER A 26 -5.44 -3.82 4.10
N ARG A 27 -6.30 -4.67 3.54
CA ARG A 27 -7.31 -4.25 2.54
C ARG A 27 -8.36 -3.30 3.13
N GLY A 28 -8.81 -3.56 4.36
CA GLY A 28 -9.73 -2.70 5.08
C GLY A 28 -9.12 -1.33 5.39
N ALA A 29 -7.82 -1.29 5.73
CA ALA A 29 -7.09 -0.05 5.97
C ALA A 29 -7.03 0.85 4.73
N VAL A 30 -6.73 0.28 3.55
CA VAL A 30 -6.76 1.03 2.28
C VAL A 30 -8.16 1.61 2.04
N ALA A 31 -9.21 0.81 2.24
CA ALA A 31 -10.58 1.28 2.10
C ALA A 31 -10.92 2.42 3.08
N LEU A 32 -10.52 2.31 4.34
CA LEU A 32 -10.70 3.37 5.34
C LEU A 32 -9.98 4.67 4.94
N ALA A 33 -8.76 4.57 4.40
CA ALA A 33 -8.00 5.72 3.94
C ALA A 33 -8.76 6.47 2.82
N PHE A 34 -9.29 5.74 1.83
CA PHE A 34 -10.12 6.35 0.77
C PHE A 34 -11.45 6.90 1.28
N LEU A 35 -11.99 6.38 2.38
CA LEU A 35 -13.18 6.92 3.03
C LEU A 35 -12.89 8.14 3.91
N GLY A 36 -11.61 8.52 4.07
CA GLY A 36 -11.17 9.66 4.88
C GLY A 36 -10.99 9.35 6.36
N ASP A 37 -11.11 8.08 6.77
CA ASP A 37 -10.90 7.68 8.16
C ASP A 37 -9.43 7.31 8.41
N ALA A 38 -8.58 8.34 8.39
CA ALA A 38 -7.13 8.20 8.53
C ALA A 38 -6.75 7.49 9.84
N LYS A 39 -7.45 7.78 10.93
CA LYS A 39 -7.16 7.20 12.25
C LYS A 39 -7.35 5.68 12.24
N ARG A 40 -8.48 5.18 11.74
CA ARG A 40 -8.71 3.74 11.67
C ARG A 40 -7.83 3.08 10.62
N ALA A 41 -7.59 3.74 9.49
CA ALA A 41 -6.69 3.23 8.44
C ALA A 41 -5.30 2.93 8.99
N THR A 42 -4.67 3.92 9.67
CA THR A 42 -3.35 3.76 10.28
C THR A 42 -3.36 2.69 11.38
N SER A 43 -4.40 2.64 12.22
CA SER A 43 -4.51 1.60 13.24
C SER A 43 -4.59 0.19 12.65
N TRP A 44 -5.35 0.01 11.57
CA TRP A 44 -5.53 -1.30 10.94
C TRP A 44 -4.29 -1.76 10.21
N ILE A 45 -3.60 -0.86 9.52
CA ILE A 45 -2.39 -1.22 8.78
C ILE A 45 -1.22 -1.56 9.72
N VAL A 46 -1.07 -0.83 10.84
CA VAL A 46 -0.07 -1.17 11.88
C VAL A 46 -0.32 -2.56 12.45
N ARG A 47 -1.60 -2.90 12.71
CA ARG A 47 -1.98 -4.24 13.17
C ARG A 47 -1.66 -5.31 12.13
N ALA A 48 -1.94 -5.06 10.85
CA ALA A 48 -1.62 -5.99 9.77
C ALA A 48 -0.11 -6.27 9.70
N LEU A 49 0.72 -5.21 9.72
CA LEU A 49 2.18 -5.32 9.73
C LEU A 49 2.73 -6.01 10.99
N THR A 50 2.04 -5.91 12.13
CA THR A 50 2.44 -6.60 13.36
C THR A 50 2.16 -8.10 13.27
N ILE A 51 1.09 -8.50 12.58
CA ILE A 51 0.72 -9.92 12.41
C ILE A 51 1.66 -10.59 11.41
N ASP A 52 1.90 -9.95 10.27
CA ASP A 52 2.78 -10.44 9.22
C ASP A 52 3.61 -9.28 8.66
N PRO A 53 4.82 -9.05 9.21
CA PRO A 53 5.68 -7.96 8.76
C PRO A 53 6.31 -8.24 7.40
N ASP A 54 6.36 -9.50 6.95
CA ASP A 54 7.07 -9.89 5.74
C ASP A 54 6.17 -9.97 4.50
N ASP A 55 4.83 -10.01 4.68
CA ASP A 55 3.85 -9.99 3.59
C ASP A 55 3.97 -8.73 2.73
N LEU A 56 4.50 -8.92 1.52
CA LEU A 56 4.68 -7.89 0.51
C LEU A 56 3.37 -7.17 0.16
N THR A 57 2.23 -7.89 0.19
CA THR A 57 0.92 -7.27 -0.10
C THR A 57 0.56 -6.24 0.98
N THR A 58 0.76 -6.59 2.25
CA THR A 58 0.51 -5.71 3.39
C THR A 58 1.49 -4.54 3.43
N GLN A 59 2.76 -4.75 3.09
CA GLN A 59 3.75 -3.67 2.96
C GLN A 59 3.36 -2.66 1.88
N TYR A 60 2.99 -3.13 0.69
CA TYR A 60 2.51 -2.24 -0.37
C TYR A 60 1.24 -1.48 0.03
N ASN A 61 0.27 -2.19 0.63
CA ASN A 61 -0.95 -1.56 1.15
C ASN A 61 -0.62 -0.51 2.23
N ALA A 62 0.47 -0.68 2.99
CA ALA A 62 0.93 0.32 3.93
C ALA A 62 1.47 1.57 3.26
N ALA A 63 2.33 1.44 2.24
CA ALA A 63 2.76 2.59 1.44
C ALA A 63 1.55 3.34 0.86
N ALA A 64 0.56 2.62 0.32
CA ALA A 64 -0.68 3.20 -0.18
C ALA A 64 -1.48 3.92 0.92
N VAL A 65 -1.70 3.29 2.09
CA VAL A 65 -2.42 3.92 3.21
C VAL A 65 -1.74 5.21 3.64
N TYR A 66 -0.43 5.18 3.89
CA TYR A 66 0.30 6.36 4.35
C TYR A 66 0.31 7.48 3.29
N SER A 67 0.38 7.14 2.00
CA SER A 67 0.21 8.10 0.89
C SER A 67 -1.17 8.76 0.92
N ILE A 68 -2.25 7.95 1.02
CA ILE A 68 -3.65 8.43 1.00
C ILE A 68 -4.00 9.24 2.26
N VAL A 69 -3.37 9.01 3.41
CA VAL A 69 -3.63 9.81 4.62
C VAL A 69 -2.71 11.02 4.75
N GLY A 70 -1.68 11.14 3.90
CA GLY A 70 -0.78 12.31 3.84
C GLY A 70 0.51 12.17 4.65
N GLU A 71 0.81 10.97 5.17
CA GLU A 71 2.06 10.65 5.87
C GLU A 71 3.15 10.28 4.85
N LEU A 72 3.54 11.26 4.04
CA LEU A 72 4.29 11.04 2.80
C LEU A 72 5.69 10.47 3.00
N ASP A 73 6.41 10.89 4.06
CA ASP A 73 7.76 10.39 4.32
C ASP A 73 7.73 8.91 4.76
N THR A 74 6.73 8.53 5.56
CA THR A 74 6.49 7.14 5.94
C THR A 74 6.13 6.29 4.73
N ALA A 75 5.25 6.80 3.86
CA ALA A 75 4.88 6.12 2.62
C ALA A 75 6.09 5.88 1.71
N MET A 76 6.94 6.90 1.52
CA MET A 76 8.18 6.78 0.73
C MET A 76 9.15 5.76 1.32
N HIS A 77 9.38 5.79 2.64
CA HIS A 77 10.29 4.85 3.29
C HIS A 77 9.83 3.39 3.12
N ILE A 78 8.53 3.12 3.28
CA ILE A 78 7.97 1.78 3.09
C ILE A 78 8.07 1.36 1.62
N LEU A 79 7.77 2.27 0.69
CA LEU A 79 7.82 1.96 -0.74
C LEU A 79 9.25 1.61 -1.17
N GLU A 80 10.27 2.36 -0.75
CA GLU A 80 11.67 2.04 -1.02
C GLU A 80 12.06 0.64 -0.54
N ALA A 81 11.74 0.31 0.71
CA ALA A 81 12.01 -1.01 1.27
C ALA A 81 11.29 -2.12 0.49
N TYR A 82 10.07 -1.85 0.03
CA TYR A 82 9.30 -2.77 -0.80
C TYR A 82 9.93 -2.99 -2.18
N MET A 83 10.38 -1.92 -2.86
CA MET A 83 10.99 -2.01 -4.20
C MET A 83 12.25 -2.88 -4.23
N HIS A 84 13.01 -2.93 -3.13
CA HIS A 84 14.17 -3.81 -3.01
C HIS A 84 13.83 -5.32 -2.90
N ARG A 85 12.57 -5.68 -2.75
CA ARG A 85 12.12 -7.06 -2.48
C ARG A 85 11.23 -7.65 -3.58
N VAL A 86 10.85 -6.87 -4.59
CA VAL A 86 9.95 -7.31 -5.65
C VAL A 86 10.64 -7.37 -7.01
N ALA A 87 10.05 -8.12 -7.92
CA ALA A 87 10.53 -8.23 -9.30
C ALA A 87 10.20 -6.98 -10.12
N ASP A 88 10.97 -6.75 -11.18
CA ASP A 88 10.90 -5.54 -12.01
C ASP A 88 9.51 -5.35 -12.67
N ASP A 89 8.81 -6.44 -13.00
CA ASP A 89 7.45 -6.39 -13.55
C ASP A 89 6.44 -5.76 -12.57
N MET A 90 6.59 -6.02 -11.28
CA MET A 90 5.79 -5.38 -10.24
C MET A 90 6.13 -3.89 -10.08
N ILE A 91 7.40 -3.51 -10.27
CA ILE A 91 7.84 -2.12 -10.22
C ILE A 91 7.12 -1.29 -11.30
N ASP A 92 7.04 -1.80 -12.53
CA ASP A 92 6.40 -1.06 -13.63
C ASP A 92 4.90 -0.80 -13.39
N VAL A 93 4.18 -1.75 -12.79
CA VAL A 93 2.76 -1.58 -12.44
C VAL A 93 2.58 -0.42 -11.45
N ILE A 94 3.46 -0.34 -10.46
CA ILE A 94 3.39 0.64 -9.37
C ILE A 94 3.50 2.08 -9.89
N ARG A 95 4.25 2.30 -10.98
CA ARG A 95 4.42 3.62 -11.60
C ARG A 95 3.09 4.28 -11.94
N HIS A 96 2.07 3.49 -12.30
CA HIS A 96 0.78 3.98 -12.77
C HIS A 96 -0.31 3.95 -11.70
N GLU A 97 -0.05 3.39 -10.52
CA GLU A 97 -1.05 3.20 -9.46
C GLU A 97 -1.46 4.50 -8.77
N GLY A 98 -2.76 4.81 -8.79
CA GLY A 98 -3.29 6.08 -8.28
C GLY A 98 -3.18 6.25 -6.76
N CYS A 99 -3.03 5.15 -5.99
CA CYS A 99 -2.89 5.23 -4.53
C CYS A 99 -1.56 5.88 -4.08
N LEU A 100 -0.58 5.98 -4.97
CA LEU A 100 0.73 6.60 -4.70
C LEU A 100 0.88 7.99 -5.32
N GLU A 101 -0.20 8.55 -5.90
CA GLU A 101 -0.17 9.85 -6.60
C GLU A 101 0.50 10.95 -5.77
N ARG A 102 0.25 10.99 -4.46
CA ARG A 102 0.75 12.03 -3.55
C ARG A 102 2.24 11.95 -3.23
N ILE A 103 2.89 10.84 -3.53
CA ILE A 103 4.34 10.68 -3.34
C ILE A 103 5.12 10.72 -4.64
N ARG A 104 4.46 10.83 -5.80
CA ARG A 104 5.11 10.85 -7.12
C ARG A 104 6.04 12.04 -7.32
N ASP A 105 5.66 13.21 -6.82
CA ASP A 105 6.45 14.44 -6.98
C ASP A 105 7.68 14.49 -6.03
N ARG A 106 7.93 13.44 -5.25
CA ARG A 106 9.08 13.40 -4.34
C ARG A 106 10.34 13.01 -5.12
N PRO A 107 11.49 13.69 -4.92
CA PRO A 107 12.74 13.36 -5.63
C PRO A 107 13.13 11.89 -5.52
N ARG A 108 12.98 11.32 -4.32
CA ARG A 108 13.25 9.90 -4.01
C ARG A 108 12.35 8.93 -4.78
N TYR A 109 11.16 9.36 -5.22
CA TYR A 109 10.25 8.50 -5.96
C TYR A 109 10.78 8.19 -7.36
N GLU A 110 11.30 9.19 -8.08
CA GLU A 110 11.90 8.97 -9.41
C GLU A 110 13.13 8.05 -9.36
N GLU A 111 13.90 8.10 -8.27
CA GLU A 111 15.06 7.23 -8.06
C GLU A 111 14.69 5.74 -7.94
N LEU A 112 13.44 5.42 -7.58
CA LEU A 112 12.92 4.04 -7.54
C LEU A 112 12.74 3.42 -8.92
N PHE A 113 12.75 4.26 -9.96
CA PHE A 113 12.41 3.88 -11.32
C PHE A 113 13.58 4.21 -12.24
N PRO A 114 14.65 3.39 -12.28
CA PRO A 114 15.78 3.66 -13.13
C PRO A 114 15.35 3.86 -14.59
N LEU A 115 15.90 4.91 -15.21
CA LEU A 115 15.72 5.19 -16.64
C LEU A 115 16.40 4.08 -17.46
N GLY A 116 15.65 3.04 -17.79
CA GLY A 116 16.01 2.11 -18.86
C GLY A 116 16.14 0.64 -18.46
N LEU A 117 15.04 -0.10 -18.64
CA LEU A 117 15.05 -1.44 -19.21
C LEU A 117 14.11 -1.48 -20.43
N TYR A 118 14.27 -0.51 -21.34
CA TYR A 118 13.85 -0.69 -22.73
C TYR A 118 15.03 -1.25 -23.53
N VAL A 119 15.44 -2.50 -23.27
CA VAL A 119 16.09 -3.33 -24.31
C VAL A 119 15.84 -4.81 -24.01
N CYS A 120 14.76 -5.36 -24.55
CA CYS A 120 14.80 -6.72 -25.05
C CYS A 120 14.60 -6.59 -26.56
N GLU A 121 15.70 -6.65 -27.30
CA GLU A 121 15.68 -7.06 -28.69
C GLU A 121 14.92 -8.39 -28.81
N GLN A 122 13.82 -8.41 -29.56
CA GLN A 122 13.49 -9.47 -30.54
C GLN A 122 12.72 -8.84 -31.70
#